data_AF-A0A6B3W4R8-F1
#
_entry.id   AF-A0A6B3W4R8-F1
#
_cell.length_a   1.000
_cell.length_b   1.000
_cell.length_c   1.000
_cell.angle_alpha   90.00
_cell.angle_beta   90.00
_cell.angle_gamma   90.00
#
_symmetry.space_group_name_H-M   'P 1'
#
loop_
_entity.id
_entity.type
_entity.pdbx_description
1 polymer ?
#
loop_
_entity_poly.entity_id
_entity_poly.type
_entity_poly.pdbx_seq_one_letter_code
_entity_poly.pdbx_strand_id
1 'polypeptide(L)'
;MSEKQKQIDAHNQATNEFIELANKMVNERGFEQNLVSAALMAASGVYATFAAAGNQGFLAEGGIDKVATMYKNNLAYIQERKREDLEAKGLKPVPKAEADKQASNPTDTKSE
;
A
#
# COMPACT_ATOMS: atom_id res chain seq x y z
N MET A 1 25.20 3.53 -12.00
CA MET A 1 23.75 3.32 -11.76
C MET A 1 23.10 2.89 -13.06
N SER A 2 22.37 1.77 -13.07
CA SER A 2 21.58 1.32 -14.24
C SER A 2 20.35 2.22 -14.43
N GLU A 3 19.85 2.33 -15.66
CA GLU A 3 18.62 3.07 -15.96
C GLU A 3 17.40 2.53 -15.18
N LYS A 4 17.35 1.20 -15.01
CA LYS A 4 16.37 0.54 -14.15
C LYS A 4 16.44 1.04 -12.70
N GLN A 5 17.65 1.25 -12.18
CA GLN A 5 17.83 1.71 -10.81
C GLN A 5 17.34 3.15 -10.64
N LYS A 6 17.64 4.04 -11.59
CA LYS A 6 17.15 5.42 -11.57
C LYS A 6 15.62 5.50 -11.58
N GLN A 7 14.97 4.66 -12.38
CA GLN A 7 13.50 4.63 -12.45
C GLN A 7 12.88 4.14 -11.13
N ILE A 8 13.49 3.14 -10.48
CA ILE A 8 13.09 2.68 -9.15
C ILE A 8 13.26 3.79 -8.11
N ASP A 9 14.40 4.48 -8.12
CA ASP A 9 14.70 5.56 -7.17
C ASP A 9 13.71 6.72 -7.33
N ALA A 10 13.43 7.14 -8.56
CA ALA A 10 12.44 8.18 -8.85
C ALA A 10 11.02 7.78 -8.42
N HIS A 11 10.63 6.53 -8.66
CA HIS A 11 9.34 6.01 -8.20
C HIS A 11 9.23 6.01 -6.66
N ASN A 12 10.29 5.59 -5.97
CA ASN A 12 10.34 5.59 -4.51
C ASN A 12 10.28 7.02 -3.94
N GLN A 13 10.99 7.97 -4.56
CA GLN A 13 10.95 9.37 -4.16
C GLN A 13 9.52 9.94 -4.26
N ALA A 14 8.86 9.77 -5.41
CA ALA A 14 7.49 10.24 -5.59
C ALA A 14 6.52 9.57 -4.60
N THR A 15 6.69 8.27 -4.35
CA THR A 15 5.88 7.54 -3.36
C THR A 15 6.07 8.11 -1.95
N ASN A 16 7.31 8.41 -1.55
CA ASN A 16 7.61 8.98 -0.25
C ASN A 16 6.95 10.35 -0.05
N GLU A 17 6.90 11.19 -1.07
CA GLU A 17 6.22 12.49 -0.98
C GLU A 17 4.72 12.35 -0.67
N PHE A 18 4.03 11.37 -1.27
CA PHE A 18 2.63 11.07 -0.93
C PHE A 18 2.48 10.58 0.52
N ILE A 19 3.39 9.73 0.99
CA ILE A 19 3.36 9.21 2.36
C ILE A 19 3.65 10.31 3.38
N GLU A 20 4.60 11.20 3.11
CA GLU A 20 4.88 12.35 3.95
C GLU A 20 3.66 13.26 4.07
N LEU A 21 2.99 13.56 2.97
CA LEU A 21 1.76 14.36 3.00
C LEU A 21 0.67 13.67 3.84
N ALA A 22 0.48 12.37 3.66
CA ALA A 22 -0.49 11.60 4.44
C ALA A 22 -0.17 11.59 5.94
N ASN A 23 1.11 11.43 6.29
CA ASN A 23 1.58 11.50 7.68
C ASN A 23 1.35 12.89 8.28
N LYS A 24 1.56 13.97 7.52
CA LYS A 24 1.24 15.34 7.97
C LYS A 24 -0.25 15.52 8.21
N MET A 25 -1.10 14.96 7.36
CA MET A 25 -2.56 15.01 7.54
C MET A 25 -2.99 14.35 8.86
N VAL A 26 -2.40 13.19 9.20
CA VAL A 26 -2.71 12.51 10.47
C VAL A 26 -2.09 13.25 11.66
N ASN A 27 -0.78 13.43 11.65
CA ASN A 27 -0.01 13.84 12.83
C ASN A 27 -0.11 15.34 13.14
N GLU A 28 -0.25 16.19 12.12
CA GLU A 28 -0.25 17.65 12.29
C GLU A 28 -1.64 18.25 12.16
N ARG A 29 -2.48 17.71 11.26
CA ARG A 29 -3.82 18.25 10.98
C ARG A 29 -4.94 17.53 11.73
N GLY A 30 -4.63 16.42 12.42
CA GLY A 30 -5.58 15.68 13.25
C GLY A 30 -6.63 14.88 12.48
N PHE A 31 -6.39 14.55 11.21
CA PHE A 31 -7.30 13.68 10.48
C PHE A 31 -7.16 12.22 10.95
N GLU A 32 -8.29 11.53 11.06
CA GLU A 32 -8.32 10.09 11.34
C GLU A 32 -7.54 9.30 10.28
N GLN A 33 -6.71 8.34 10.71
CA GLN A 33 -5.86 7.57 9.78
C GLN A 33 -6.69 6.81 8.72
N ASN A 34 -7.83 6.26 9.11
CA ASN A 34 -8.74 5.58 8.18
C ASN A 34 -9.33 6.53 7.13
N LEU A 35 -9.60 7.79 7.52
CA LEU A 35 -10.06 8.82 6.61
C LEU A 35 -8.97 9.19 5.60
N VAL A 36 -7.73 9.37 6.06
CA VAL A 36 -6.59 9.68 5.18
C VAL A 36 -6.32 8.52 4.20
N SER A 37 -6.45 7.28 4.66
CA SER A 37 -6.32 6.09 3.79
C SER A 37 -7.40 6.05 2.70
N ALA A 38 -8.66 6.33 3.04
CA ALA A 38 -9.74 6.42 2.06
C ALA A 38 -9.53 7.56 1.07
N ALA A 39 -9.04 8.72 1.54
CA ALA A 39 -8.73 9.86 0.70
C ALA A 39 -7.59 9.57 -0.28
N LEU A 40 -6.53 8.88 0.15
CA LEU A 40 -5.43 8.43 -0.73
C LEU A 40 -5.94 7.51 -1.84
N MET A 41 -6.81 6.55 -1.51
CA MET A 41 -7.41 5.67 -2.51
C MET A 41 -8.21 6.46 -3.54
N ALA A 42 -9.06 7.39 -3.10
CA ALA A 42 -9.84 8.24 -3.99
C ALA A 42 -8.95 9.12 -4.88
N ALA A 43 -7.93 9.78 -4.29
CA ALA A 43 -6.98 10.61 -5.02
C ALA A 43 -6.22 9.79 -6.09
N SER A 44 -5.82 8.56 -5.76
CA SER A 44 -5.16 7.66 -6.71
C SER A 44 -6.07 7.31 -7.89
N GLY A 45 -7.36 7.06 -7.66
CA GLY A 45 -8.33 6.77 -8.71
C GLY A 45 -8.58 7.99 -9.62
N VAL A 46 -8.71 9.18 -9.03
CA VAL A 46 -8.85 10.45 -9.79
C VAL A 46 -7.63 10.67 -10.68
N TYR A 47 -6.41 10.52 -10.13
CA TYR A 47 -5.18 10.72 -10.90
C TYR A 47 -5.01 9.65 -11.98
N ALA A 48 -5.31 8.38 -11.69
CA ALA A 48 -5.25 7.31 -12.68
C ALA A 48 -6.25 7.53 -13.83
N THR A 49 -7.45 8.02 -13.52
CA THR A 49 -8.46 8.39 -14.53
C THR A 49 -7.95 9.53 -15.40
N PHE A 50 -7.42 10.60 -14.79
CA PHE A 50 -6.80 11.71 -15.54
C PHE A 50 -5.65 11.24 -16.43
N ALA A 51 -4.75 10.41 -15.92
CA ALA A 51 -3.59 9.90 -16.67
C ALA A 51 -4.00 9.05 -17.87
N ALA A 52 -5.09 8.29 -17.76
CA ALA A 52 -5.57 7.40 -18.83
C ALA A 52 -6.52 8.08 -19.83
N ALA A 53 -7.36 9.01 -19.37
CA ALA A 53 -8.50 9.53 -20.13
C ALA A 53 -8.51 11.08 -20.26
N GLY A 54 -7.58 11.78 -19.61
CA GLY A 54 -7.50 13.24 -19.60
C GLY A 54 -8.61 13.91 -18.79
N ASN A 55 -8.68 15.25 -18.86
CA ASN A 55 -9.60 16.05 -18.04
C ASN A 55 -11.09 15.88 -18.36
N GLN A 56 -11.44 15.38 -19.55
CA GLN A 56 -12.82 15.25 -20.03
C GLN A 56 -13.25 13.79 -20.20
N GLY A 57 -12.34 12.84 -19.92
CA GLY A 57 -12.60 11.43 -20.08
C GLY A 57 -12.94 10.74 -18.76
N PHE A 58 -13.43 9.51 -18.88
CA PHE A 58 -13.69 8.61 -17.75
C PHE A 58 -13.24 7.20 -18.11
N LEU A 59 -13.07 6.35 -17.10
CA LEU A 59 -12.78 4.94 -17.30
C LEU A 59 -14.09 4.18 -17.52
N ALA A 60 -14.27 3.57 -18.69
CA ALA A 60 -15.25 2.51 -18.88
C ALA A 60 -14.86 1.26 -18.07
N GLU A 61 -15.75 0.28 -17.95
CA GLU A 61 -15.57 -0.94 -17.14
C GLU A 61 -14.20 -1.61 -17.35
N GLY A 62 -13.83 -1.89 -18.60
CA GLY A 62 -12.52 -2.50 -18.90
C GLY A 62 -11.31 -1.63 -18.54
N GLY A 63 -11.48 -0.30 -18.44
CA GLY A 63 -10.46 0.62 -17.93
C GLY A 63 -10.33 0.56 -16.41
N ILE A 64 -11.48 0.46 -15.71
CA ILE A 64 -11.52 0.25 -14.26
C ILE A 64 -10.80 -1.05 -13.89
N ASP A 65 -11.10 -2.14 -14.59
CA ASP A 65 -10.49 -3.46 -14.33
C ASP A 65 -8.97 -3.44 -14.53
N LYS A 66 -8.50 -2.74 -15.56
CA LYS A 66 -7.05 -2.57 -15.80
C LYS A 66 -6.38 -1.83 -14.65
N VAL A 67 -6.94 -0.71 -14.20
CA VAL A 67 -6.38 0.05 -13.07
C VAL A 67 -6.40 -0.77 -11.78
N ALA A 68 -7.52 -1.45 -11.50
CA ALA A 68 -7.65 -2.32 -10.34
C ALA A 68 -6.61 -3.47 -10.36
N THR A 69 -6.40 -4.09 -11.53
CA THR A 69 -5.39 -5.15 -11.72
C THR A 69 -3.98 -4.61 -11.49
N MET A 70 -3.66 -3.44 -12.04
CA MET A 70 -2.35 -2.79 -11.82
C MET A 70 -2.12 -2.49 -10.33
N TYR A 71 -3.14 -1.98 -9.64
CA TYR A 71 -3.06 -1.72 -8.21
C TYR A 71 -2.82 -3.00 -7.40
N LYS A 72 -3.55 -4.08 -7.73
CA LYS A 72 -3.36 -5.40 -7.11
C LYS A 72 -1.93 -5.92 -7.29
N ASN A 73 -1.39 -5.82 -8.49
CA ASN A 73 -0.04 -6.30 -8.81
C ASN A 73 1.02 -5.50 -8.05
N ASN A 74 0.90 -4.16 -8.03
CA ASN A 74 1.81 -3.31 -7.25
C ASN A 74 1.73 -3.60 -5.75
N LEU A 75 0.52 -3.75 -5.21
CA LEU A 75 0.34 -4.09 -3.80
C LEU A 75 0.98 -5.44 -3.47
N ALA A 76 0.78 -6.46 -4.31
CA ALA A 76 1.40 -7.77 -4.13
C ALA A 76 2.94 -7.68 -4.10
N TYR A 77 3.54 -6.94 -5.04
CA TYR A 77 4.97 -6.67 -5.06
C TYR A 77 5.46 -5.98 -3.78
N ILE A 78 4.75 -4.97 -3.29
CA ILE A 78 5.09 -4.28 -2.03
C ILE A 78 5.05 -5.25 -0.84
N GLN A 79 4.04 -6.14 -0.77
CA GLN A 79 3.95 -7.11 0.32
C GLN A 79 5.06 -8.17 0.25
N GLU A 80 5.43 -8.61 -0.96
CA GLU A 80 6.58 -9.50 -1.17
C GLU A 80 7.87 -8.84 -0.71
N ARG A 81 8.14 -7.60 -1.14
CA ARG A 81 9.30 -6.84 -0.67
C ARG A 81 9.35 -6.70 0.84
N LYS A 82 8.22 -6.36 1.45
CA LYS A 82 8.12 -6.22 2.91
C LYS A 82 8.41 -7.54 3.62
N ARG A 83 7.99 -8.68 3.05
CA ARG A 83 8.28 -10.01 3.59
C ARG A 83 9.79 -10.27 3.58
N GLU A 84 10.43 -10.09 2.44
CA GLU A 84 11.88 -10.27 2.30
C GLU A 84 12.67 -9.36 3.24
N ASP A 85 12.24 -8.10 3.40
CA ASP A 85 12.89 -7.16 4.32
C ASP A 85 12.76 -7.57 5.79
N LEU A 86 11.66 -8.23 6.18
CA LEU A 86 11.48 -8.80 7.52
C LEU A 86 12.38 -10.01 7.72
N GLU A 87 12.45 -10.91 6.73
CA GLU A 87 13.31 -12.11 6.77
C GLU A 87 14.79 -11.73 6.84
N ALA A 88 15.22 -10.72 6.08
CA ALA A 88 16.58 -10.19 6.13
C ALA A 88 16.94 -9.60 7.51
N LYS A 89 15.95 -9.12 8.28
CA LYS A 89 16.11 -8.67 9.67
C LYS A 89 16.01 -9.81 10.69
N GLY A 90 15.92 -11.06 10.24
CA GLY A 90 15.77 -12.25 11.09
C GLY A 90 14.36 -12.39 11.71
N LEU A 91 13.38 -11.61 11.24
CA LEU A 91 12.00 -11.68 11.71
C LEU A 91 11.22 -12.68 10.83
N LYS A 92 10.37 -13.50 11.45
CA LYS A 92 9.44 -14.36 10.71
C LYS A 92 8.22 -13.54 10.27
N PRO A 93 7.99 -13.33 8.97
CA PRO A 93 6.81 -12.61 8.50
C PRO A 93 5.56 -13.48 8.71
N VAL A 94 4.63 -12.99 9.55
CA VAL A 94 3.35 -13.66 9.80
C VAL A 94 2.28 -13.01 8.90
N PRO A 95 1.59 -13.77 8.03
CA PRO A 95 0.44 -13.26 7.29
C PRO A 95 -0.62 -12.69 8.25
N LYS A 96 -1.20 -11.53 7.95
CA LYS A 96 -2.21 -10.90 8.83
C LYS A 96 -3.39 -11.84 9.15
N ALA A 97 -3.81 -12.66 8.18
CA ALA A 97 -4.86 -13.68 8.37
C ALA A 97 -4.50 -14.76 9.41
N GLU A 98 -3.22 -14.96 9.70
CA GLU A 98 -2.71 -15.87 10.74
C GLU A 98 -2.43 -15.12 12.05
N ALA A 99 -2.01 -13.86 11.98
CA ALA A 99 -1.81 -13.00 13.15
C ALA A 99 -3.11 -12.79 13.94
N ASP A 100 -4.24 -12.59 13.26
CA ASP A 100 -5.55 -12.44 13.90
C ASP A 100 -6.04 -13.76 14.56
N LYS A 101 -5.58 -14.92 14.06
CA LYS A 101 -5.87 -16.25 14.65
C LYS A 101 -5.00 -16.57 15.87
N GLN A 102 -3.76 -16.11 15.90
CA GLN A 102 -2.88 -16.26 17.07
C GLN A 102 -3.29 -15.32 18.21
N ALA A 103 -3.80 -14.13 17.91
CA ALA A 103 -4.34 -13.21 18.92
C ALA A 103 -5.66 -13.69 19.56
N SER A 104 -6.35 -14.67 18.94
CA SER A 104 -7.62 -15.23 19.43
C SER A 104 -7.50 -16.62 20.08
N ASN A 105 -6.31 -17.23 20.12
CA ASN A 105 -6.06 -18.48 20.85
C ASN A 105 -5.29 -18.21 22.16
N PRO A 106 -5.96 -18.16 23.33
CA PRO A 106 -5.30 -18.28 24.61
C PRO A 106 -4.94 -19.76 24.81
N THR A 107 -3.79 -20.21 24.31
CA THR A 107 -3.36 -21.60 24.49
C THR A 107 -2.85 -21.83 25.92
N ASP A 108 -3.62 -22.64 26.65
CA ASP A 108 -3.19 -23.66 27.61
C ASP A 108 -2.06 -23.29 28.59
N THR A 109 -2.45 -22.77 29.76
CA THR A 109 -1.69 -23.04 30.98
C THR A 109 -2.13 -24.41 31.49
N LYS A 110 -1.39 -25.47 31.12
CA LYS A 110 -1.38 -26.70 31.93
C LYS A 110 -0.85 -26.32 33.31
N SER A 111 -1.69 -26.41 34.32
CA SER A 111 -1.26 -26.47 35.72
C SER A 111 -1.13 -27.94 36.11
N GLU A 112 0.06 -28.29 36.56
CA GLU A 112 0.40 -29.55 37.27
C GLU A 112 -0.45 -29.74 38.54
#